data_AF-A0A8T7AA66-F1
#
_entry.id   AF-A0A8T7AA66-F1
#
_cell.length_a   1.000
_cell.length_b   1.000
_cell.length_c   1.000
_cell.angle_alpha   90.00
_cell.angle_beta   90.00
_cell.angle_gamma   90.00
#
_symmetry.space_group_name_H-M   'P 1'
#
loop_
_entity.id
_entity.type
_entity.pdbx_description
1 polymer ?
#
loop_
_entity_poly.entity_id
_entity_poly.type
_entity_poly.pdbx_seq_one_letter_code
_entity_poly.pdbx_strand_id
1 'polypeptide(L)'
;MNNLTRIVKRNWLWCLYLLFVTTALATHSGEAVFTSSGPYAAGKIFCWLLLAGFLVYSLQISHKENFFHSLRRMNPILWSRQIGLDLYIGLMLPLFLIFLNEGSVVVMLIWFLPIFVFANLATLLYFALNYDSIVAHFIT
;
A
#
# COMPACT_ATOMS: atom_id res chain seq x y z
N MET A 1 4.60 5.64 32.65
CA MET A 1 4.65 5.66 31.16
C MET A 1 3.40 6.37 30.67
N ASN A 2 3.53 7.53 30.00
CA ASN A 2 2.38 8.37 29.62
C ASN A 2 1.42 7.64 28.66
N ASN A 3 0.12 7.90 28.76
CA ASN A 3 -0.88 7.27 27.88
C ASN A 3 -0.56 7.47 26.38
N LEU A 4 0.00 8.62 26.02
CA LEU A 4 0.43 8.92 24.66
C LEU A 4 1.51 7.97 24.14
N THR A 5 2.56 7.68 24.92
CA THR A 5 3.64 6.78 24.48
C THR A 5 3.16 5.35 24.31
N ARG A 6 2.17 4.92 25.11
CA ARG A 6 1.52 3.61 24.96
C ARG A 6 0.71 3.53 23.66
N ILE A 7 -0.03 4.58 23.31
CA ILE A 7 -0.83 4.64 22.08
C ILE A 7 0.08 4.65 20.84
N VAL A 8 1.13 5.47 20.84
CA VAL A 8 2.08 5.55 19.72
C VAL A 8 2.80 4.21 19.54
N LYS A 9 3.30 3.60 20.62
CA LYS A 9 3.96 2.30 20.55
C LYS A 9 3.04 1.20 20.03
N ARG A 10 1.73 1.28 20.29
CA ARG A 10 0.75 0.33 19.75
C ARG A 10 0.50 0.52 18.25
N ASN A 11 0.50 1.77 17.78
CA ASN A 11 0.12 2.14 16.41
C ASN A 11 1.31 2.59 15.55
N TRP A 12 2.54 2.24 15.93
CA TRP A 12 3.75 2.76 15.29
C TRP A 12 3.81 2.44 13.79
N LEU A 13 3.31 1.27 13.37
CA LEU A 13 3.20 0.90 11.95
C LEU A 13 2.30 1.86 11.19
N TRP A 14 1.18 2.27 11.79
CA TRP A 14 0.27 3.25 11.19
C TRP A 14 0.90 4.64 11.12
N CYS A 15 1.67 5.04 12.14
CA CYS A 15 2.45 6.27 12.08
C CYS A 15 3.47 6.24 10.93
N LEU A 16 4.16 5.11 10.75
CA LEU A 16 5.11 4.92 9.65
C LEU A 16 4.41 4.97 8.28
N TYR A 17 3.26 4.30 8.15
CA TYR A 17 2.47 4.33 6.93
C TYR A 17 1.97 5.74 6.60
N LEU A 18 1.44 6.46 7.59
CA LEU A 18 1.00 7.84 7.41
C LEU A 18 2.15 8.74 6.98
N LEU A 19 3.32 8.61 7.62
CA LEU A 19 4.52 9.36 7.22
C LEU A 19 4.91 9.05 5.77
N PHE A 20 4.86 7.78 5.37
CA PHE A 20 5.13 7.37 4.00
C PHE A 20 4.11 8.00 3.02
N VAL A 21 2.82 7.88 3.30
CA VAL A 21 1.73 8.45 2.46
C VAL A 21 1.88 9.96 2.32
N THR A 22 2.12 10.67 3.43
CA THR A 22 2.30 12.14 3.40
C THR A 22 3.53 12.54 2.59
N THR A 23 4.62 11.79 2.71
CA THR A 23 5.85 12.05 1.95
C THR A 23 5.64 11.78 0.47
N ALA A 24 5.00 10.66 0.13
CA ALA A 24 4.66 10.31 -1.25
C ALA A 24 3.77 11.37 -1.89
N LEU A 25 2.71 11.81 -1.20
CA LEU A 25 1.83 12.88 -1.68
C LEU A 25 2.55 14.23 -1.83
N ALA A 26 3.41 14.60 -0.87
CA ALA A 26 4.12 15.87 -0.90
C ALA A 26 5.23 15.93 -1.95
N THR A 27 5.82 14.78 -2.31
CA THR A 27 6.88 14.67 -3.31
C THR A 27 6.40 14.24 -4.69
N HIS A 28 5.12 13.87 -4.82
CA HIS A 28 4.53 13.50 -6.10
C HIS A 28 4.44 14.73 -7.00
N SER A 29 5.14 14.68 -8.14
CA SER A 29 5.21 15.77 -9.11
C SER A 29 4.76 15.37 -10.52
N GLY A 30 4.22 14.16 -10.69
CA GLY A 30 3.86 13.61 -11.99
C GLY A 30 2.49 14.07 -12.47
N GLU A 31 1.43 13.55 -11.87
CA GLU A 31 0.05 13.71 -12.33
C GLU A 31 -0.80 14.47 -11.30
N ALA A 32 -1.99 14.89 -11.72
CA ALA A 32 -2.98 15.37 -10.77
C ALA A 32 -3.38 14.23 -9.82
N VAL A 33 -3.34 14.46 -8.52
CA VAL A 33 -3.50 13.41 -7.50
C VAL A 33 -4.87 12.73 -7.56
N PHE A 34 -5.94 13.51 -7.74
CA PHE A 34 -7.32 13.02 -7.64
C PHE A 34 -8.10 13.00 -8.95
N THR A 35 -7.56 13.61 -10.00
CA THR A 35 -8.20 13.72 -11.31
C THR A 35 -7.36 13.05 -12.38
N SER A 36 -8.03 12.52 -13.40
CA SER A 36 -7.42 11.96 -14.60
C SER A 36 -8.03 12.65 -15.81
N SER A 37 -7.20 13.05 -16.75
CA SER A 37 -7.62 13.57 -18.06
C SER A 37 -7.39 12.57 -19.19
N GLY A 38 -6.83 11.40 -18.87
CA GLY A 38 -6.51 10.35 -19.83
C GLY A 38 -7.69 9.42 -20.16
N PRO A 39 -7.47 8.45 -21.07
CA PRO A 39 -8.42 7.36 -21.29
C PRO A 39 -8.73 6.62 -19.98
N TYR A 40 -9.96 6.15 -19.82
CA TYR A 40 -10.41 5.43 -18.62
C TYR A 40 -10.27 6.20 -17.30
N ALA A 41 -10.47 7.54 -17.31
CA ALA A 41 -10.36 8.40 -16.12
C ALA A 41 -11.16 7.93 -14.89
N ALA A 42 -12.29 7.24 -15.10
CA ALA A 42 -13.09 6.66 -14.02
C ALA A 42 -12.32 5.64 -13.16
N GLY A 43 -11.31 4.98 -13.72
CA GLY A 43 -10.52 3.99 -12.97
C GLY A 43 -9.66 4.63 -11.88
N LYS A 44 -9.18 5.87 -12.05
CA LYS A 44 -8.44 6.59 -10.98
C LYS A 44 -9.31 6.81 -9.75
N ILE A 45 -10.55 7.25 -9.97
CA ILE A 45 -11.54 7.43 -8.90
C ILE A 45 -11.83 6.08 -8.24
N PHE A 46 -11.98 5.01 -9.02
CA PHE A 46 -12.18 3.67 -8.49
C PHE A 46 -11.01 3.20 -7.61
N CYS A 47 -9.76 3.44 -8.02
CA CYS A 47 -8.57 3.15 -7.22
C CYS A 47 -8.59 3.90 -5.88
N TRP A 48 -8.94 5.19 -5.88
CA TRP A 48 -9.08 5.98 -4.65
C TRP A 48 -10.20 5.46 -3.73
N LEU A 49 -11.34 5.06 -4.28
CA LEU A 49 -12.44 4.48 -3.51
C LEU A 49 -12.05 3.13 -2.88
N LEU A 50 -11.35 2.27 -3.64
CA LEU A 50 -10.81 1.01 -3.11
C LEU A 50 -9.79 1.28 -2.00
N LEU A 51 -8.87 2.22 -2.21
CA LEU A 51 -7.89 2.61 -1.20
C LEU A 51 -8.57 3.08 0.09
N ALA A 52 -9.57 3.96 -0.03
CA ALA A 52 -10.32 4.48 1.11
C ALA A 52 -11.09 3.37 1.84
N GLY A 53 -11.76 2.49 1.10
CA GLY A 53 -12.48 1.35 1.67
C GLY A 53 -11.54 0.39 2.42
N PHE A 54 -10.40 0.07 1.80
CA PHE A 54 -9.41 -0.83 2.40
C PHE A 54 -8.70 -0.19 3.60
N LEU A 55 -8.50 1.12 3.59
CA LEU A 55 -7.97 1.88 4.73
C LEU A 55 -8.93 1.82 5.92
N VAL A 56 -10.22 2.13 5.71
CA VAL A 56 -11.24 2.07 6.76
C VAL A 56 -11.31 0.66 7.34
N TYR A 57 -11.38 -0.36 6.48
CA TYR A 57 -11.40 -1.76 6.92
C TYR A 57 -10.15 -2.12 7.75
N SER A 58 -8.95 -1.76 7.26
CA SER A 58 -7.68 -2.06 7.92
C SER A 58 -7.56 -1.37 9.28
N LEU A 59 -8.03 -0.13 9.41
CA LEU A 59 -8.08 0.60 10.68
C LEU A 59 -9.05 -0.07 11.67
N GLN A 60 -10.23 -0.49 11.21
CA GLN A 60 -11.21 -1.19 12.05
C GLN A 60 -10.67 -2.52 12.59
N ILE A 61 -10.01 -3.31 11.76
CA ILE A 61 -9.39 -4.58 12.17
C ILE A 61 -8.22 -4.32 13.13
N SER A 62 -7.35 -3.36 12.82
CA SER A 62 -6.20 -3.01 13.67
C SER A 62 -6.59 -2.50 15.06
N HIS A 63 -7.80 -1.96 15.22
CA HIS A 63 -8.33 -1.57 16.53
C HIS A 63 -8.69 -2.79 17.39
N LYS A 64 -9.14 -3.88 16.76
CA LYS A 64 -9.60 -5.10 17.44
C LYS A 64 -8.46 -6.12 17.65
N GLU A 65 -7.53 -6.20 16.71
CA GLU A 65 -6.44 -7.17 16.72
C GLU A 65 -5.07 -6.53 16.51
N ASN A 66 -4.06 -7.09 17.18
CA ASN A 66 -2.67 -6.70 16.94
C ASN A 66 -2.07 -7.60 15.85
N PHE A 67 -1.58 -6.99 14.77
CA PHE A 67 -1.01 -7.69 13.62
C PHE A 67 0.04 -8.75 14.01
N PHE A 68 1.06 -8.38 14.80
CA PHE A 68 2.13 -9.31 15.18
C PHE A 68 1.64 -10.43 16.09
N HIS A 69 0.66 -10.14 16.95
CA HIS A 69 0.04 -11.16 17.79
C HIS A 69 -0.75 -12.19 16.97
N SER A 70 -1.57 -11.73 16.04
CA SER A 70 -2.33 -12.60 15.14
C SER A 70 -1.40 -13.40 14.22
N LEU A 71 -0.33 -12.78 13.68
CA LEU A 71 0.68 -13.46 12.88
C LEU A 71 1.39 -14.59 13.64
N ARG A 72 1.75 -14.37 14.92
CA ARG A 72 2.35 -15.40 15.77
C ARG A 72 1.41 -16.58 16.00
N ARG A 73 0.10 -16.33 16.14
CA ARG A 73 -0.92 -17.39 16.27
C ARG A 73 -1.12 -18.17 14.98
N MET A 74 -0.96 -17.51 13.82
CA MET A 74 -1.08 -18.14 12.51
C MET A 74 0.16 -18.95 12.11
N ASN A 75 1.35 -18.54 12.57
CA ASN A 75 2.62 -19.17 12.21
C ASN A 75 2.69 -20.71 12.37
N PRO A 76 2.17 -21.35 13.43
CA PRO A 76 2.20 -22.82 13.52
C PRO A 76 1.27 -23.53 12.50
N ILE A 77 0.33 -22.81 11.87
CA ILE A 77 -0.62 -23.38 10.91
C ILE A 77 0.01 -23.37 9.52
N LEU A 78 0.38 -24.54 9.00
CA LEU A 78 1.06 -24.68 7.70
C LEU A 78 0.30 -24.01 6.55
N TRP A 79 -1.03 -24.17 6.51
CA TRP A 79 -1.87 -23.53 5.50
C TRP A 79 -1.82 -21.99 5.58
N SER A 80 -1.76 -21.42 6.79
CA SER A 80 -1.62 -19.98 6.96
C SER A 80 -0.26 -19.47 6.48
N ARG A 81 0.80 -20.26 6.65
CA ARG A 81 2.13 -19.94 6.10
C ARG A 81 2.13 -19.96 4.57
N GLN A 82 1.45 -20.93 3.97
CA GLN A 82 1.30 -21.00 2.51
C GLN A 82 0.54 -19.79 1.99
N ILE A 83 -0.63 -19.44 2.56
CA ILE A 83 -1.38 -18.24 2.17
C ILE A 83 -0.53 -16.97 2.29
N GLY A 84 0.24 -16.85 3.37
CA GLY A 84 1.16 -15.74 3.55
C GLY A 84 2.21 -15.68 2.43
N LEU A 85 2.86 -16.81 2.15
CA LEU A 85 3.88 -16.90 1.11
C LEU A 85 3.29 -16.59 -0.28
N ASP A 86 2.13 -17.15 -0.60
CA ASP A 86 1.41 -16.91 -1.87
C ASP A 86 1.07 -15.41 -2.01
N LEU A 87 0.63 -14.75 -0.94
CA LEU A 87 0.40 -13.31 -0.92
C LEU A 87 1.69 -12.53 -1.23
N TYR A 88 2.81 -12.83 -0.56
CA TYR A 88 4.07 -12.11 -0.77
C TYR A 88 4.72 -12.40 -2.12
N ILE A 89 4.56 -13.59 -2.68
CA ILE A 89 4.92 -13.87 -4.08
C ILE A 89 4.04 -13.03 -5.00
N GLY A 90 2.73 -12.95 -4.73
CA GLY A 90 1.80 -12.10 -5.47
C GLY A 90 2.20 -10.62 -5.46
N LEU A 91 2.77 -10.12 -4.37
CA LEU A 91 3.29 -8.75 -4.27
C LEU A 91 4.48 -8.47 -5.18
N MET A 92 5.14 -9.49 -5.74
CA MET A 92 6.19 -9.28 -6.73
C MET A 92 5.64 -8.68 -8.03
N LEU A 93 4.37 -8.96 -8.39
CA LEU A 93 3.74 -8.39 -9.58
C LEU A 93 3.59 -6.86 -9.49
N PRO A 94 2.96 -6.27 -8.45
CA PRO A 94 2.87 -4.82 -8.35
C PRO A 94 4.24 -4.15 -8.17
N LEU A 95 5.21 -4.80 -7.51
CA LEU A 95 6.58 -4.28 -7.44
C LEU A 95 7.26 -4.24 -8.81
N PHE A 96 7.07 -5.29 -9.60
CA PHE A 96 7.58 -5.32 -10.97
C PHE A 96 6.91 -4.24 -11.83
N LEU A 97 5.60 -4.01 -11.68
CA LEU A 97 4.91 -2.91 -12.35
C LEU A 97 5.45 -1.54 -11.93
N ILE A 98 5.76 -1.32 -10.65
CA ILE A 98 6.41 -0.09 -10.17
C ILE A 98 7.76 0.08 -10.85
N PHE A 99 8.57 -0.97 -10.91
CA PHE A 99 9.86 -0.92 -11.59
C PHE A 99 9.72 -0.56 -13.08
N LEU A 100 8.73 -1.14 -13.77
CA LEU A 100 8.47 -0.84 -15.18
C LEU A 100 7.96 0.59 -15.39
N ASN A 101 7.07 1.08 -14.52
CA ASN A 101 6.48 2.41 -14.64
C ASN A 101 7.50 3.52 -14.31
N GLU A 102 8.34 3.32 -13.30
CA GLU A 102 9.34 4.33 -12.88
C GLU A 102 10.68 4.20 -13.62
N GLY A 103 10.96 3.02 -14.20
CA GLY A 103 12.28 2.69 -14.73
C GLY A 103 13.41 2.66 -13.68
N SER A 104 13.07 2.64 -12.39
CA SER A 104 14.03 2.80 -11.28
C SER A 104 13.89 1.74 -10.20
N VAL A 105 14.95 0.93 -10.03
CA VAL A 105 15.06 -0.05 -8.94
C VAL A 105 15.01 0.63 -7.57
N VAL A 106 15.56 1.84 -7.45
CA VAL A 106 15.56 2.59 -6.19
C VAL A 106 14.14 2.96 -5.77
N VAL A 107 13.32 3.46 -6.70
CA VAL A 107 11.92 3.79 -6.41
C VAL A 107 11.14 2.53 -6.05
N MET A 108 11.33 1.43 -6.78
CA MET A 108 10.74 0.13 -6.44
C MET A 108 11.12 -0.32 -5.02
N LEU A 109 12.39 -0.20 -4.61
CA LEU A 109 12.85 -0.56 -3.26
C LEU A 109 12.26 0.35 -2.17
N ILE A 110 12.07 1.64 -2.46
CA ILE A 110 11.37 2.56 -1.54
C ILE A 110 9.93 2.10 -1.33
N TRP A 111 9.23 1.70 -2.39
CA TRP A 111 7.86 1.18 -2.32
C TRP A 111 7.76 -0.25 -1.76
N PHE A 112 8.83 -1.04 -1.87
CA PHE A 112 8.89 -2.38 -1.26
C PHE A 112 8.65 -2.33 0.25
N LEU A 113 9.21 -1.35 0.95
CA LEU A 113 9.08 -1.24 2.40
C LEU A 113 7.61 -1.15 2.88
N PRO A 114 6.79 -0.18 2.43
CA PRO A 114 5.38 -0.12 2.81
C PRO A 114 4.56 -1.25 2.19
N ILE A 115 4.88 -1.75 0.99
CA ILE A 115 4.19 -2.91 0.39
C ILE A 115 4.42 -4.17 1.22
N PHE A 116 5.61 -4.36 1.78
CA PHE A 116 5.88 -5.52 2.62
C PHE A 116 5.03 -5.53 3.90
N VAL A 117 4.73 -4.37 4.48
CA VAL A 117 3.97 -4.29 5.73
C VAL A 117 2.47 -4.18 5.47
N PHE A 118 2.07 -3.37 4.49
CA PHE A 118 0.69 -2.98 4.24
C PHE A 118 0.11 -3.54 2.94
N ALA A 119 0.91 -4.30 2.17
CA ALA A 119 0.53 -5.03 0.97
C ALA A 119 -0.39 -4.18 0.08
N ASN A 120 -1.68 -4.53 0.05
CA ASN A 120 -2.72 -3.90 -0.76
C ASN A 120 -2.83 -2.38 -0.54
N LEU A 121 -2.66 -1.87 0.68
CA LEU A 121 -2.78 -0.43 0.96
C LEU A 121 -1.72 0.38 0.20
N ALA A 122 -0.46 -0.05 0.28
CA ALA A 122 0.63 0.64 -0.40
C ALA A 122 0.57 0.44 -1.92
N THR A 123 0.21 -0.76 -2.39
CA THR A 123 0.00 -1.01 -3.83
C THR A 123 -1.12 -0.14 -4.40
N LEU A 124 -2.27 -0.06 -3.72
CA LEU A 124 -3.39 0.77 -4.15
C LEU A 124 -3.04 2.25 -4.13
N LEU A 125 -2.26 2.71 -3.15
CA LEU A 125 -1.76 4.09 -3.12
C LEU A 125 -0.89 4.38 -4.33
N TYR A 126 0.05 3.49 -4.67
CA TYR A 126 0.88 3.65 -5.86
C TYR A 126 0.04 3.75 -7.14
N PHE A 127 -0.91 2.84 -7.32
CA PHE A 127 -1.80 2.84 -8.48
C PHE A 127 -2.68 4.09 -8.54
N ALA A 128 -3.16 4.59 -7.40
CA ALA A 128 -3.96 5.81 -7.37
C ALA A 128 -3.14 7.05 -7.73
N LEU A 129 -1.87 7.11 -7.33
CA LEU A 129 -0.97 8.23 -7.61
C LEU A 129 -0.48 8.25 -9.07
N ASN A 130 -0.15 7.08 -9.64
CA ASN A 130 0.47 6.96 -10.95
C ASN A 130 -0.48 6.34 -12.00
N TYR A 131 -1.80 6.52 -11.81
CA TYR A 131 -2.80 5.84 -12.62
C TYR A 131 -2.66 6.15 -14.11
N ASP A 132 -2.46 7.43 -14.49
CA ASP A 132 -2.48 7.80 -15.90
C ASP A 132 -1.22 7.27 -16.62
N SER A 133 -0.06 7.29 -15.95
CA SER A 133 1.21 6.72 -16.40
C SER A 133 1.10 5.21 -16.61
N ILE A 134 0.52 4.51 -15.64
CA ILE A 134 0.31 3.06 -15.75
C ILE A 134 -0.60 2.74 -16.93
N VAL A 135 -1.71 3.46 -17.06
CA VAL A 135 -2.67 3.27 -18.15
C VAL A 135 -2.05 3.59 -19.51
N ALA A 136 -1.21 4.63 -19.60
CA ALA A 136 -0.54 5.02 -20.84
C ALA A 136 0.26 3.86 -21.44
N HIS A 137 0.97 3.07 -20.63
CA HIS A 137 1.73 1.90 -21.08
C HIS A 137 0.92 0.82 -21.81
N PHE A 138 -0.40 0.79 -21.66
CA PHE A 138 -1.27 -0.20 -22.30
C PHE A 138 -2.02 0.32 -23.53
N ILE A 139 -2.00 1.63 -23.77
CA ILE A 139 -2.81 2.28 -24.81
C ILE A 139 -1.93 2.89 -25.91
N THR A 140 -0.68 3.21 -25.60
CA THR A 140 0.36 3.60 -26.57
C THR A 140 1.02 2.39 -27.20
#